data_AF-A0A350I015-F1
#
_entry.id   AF-A0A350I015-F1
#
_cell.length_a   1.000
_cell.length_b   1.000
_cell.length_c   1.000
_cell.angle_alpha   90.00
_cell.angle_beta   90.00
_cell.angle_gamma   90.00
#
_symmetry.space_group_name_H-M   'P 1'
#
loop_
_entity.id
_entity.type
_entity.pdbx_description
1 polymer ?
#
loop_
_entity_poly.entity_id
_entity_poly.type
_entity_poly.pdbx_seq_one_letter_code
_entity_poly.pdbx_strand_id
1 'polypeptide(L)'
;RSQKAYSVALMSCIEADPRILVVPVGAKQANVLGGKIYNLAENPFKFQQAVLVGAQNGYYGEAEFKLDPQNPDYVKMEKQAFRKLFGKFSPSRGDLVFSKTGELLGIMVNDTHCVVLKSIKTTTKFKFGNNVLSEQTGGIMASQKFIMNSLPIHLQ
;
A
#
# COMPACT_ATOMS: atom_id res chain seq x y z
N ARG A 1 25.31 1.90 -4.21
CA ARG A 1 24.40 2.89 -4.83
C ARG A 1 24.58 4.20 -4.09
N SER A 2 24.90 5.32 -4.76
CA SER A 2 24.93 6.64 -4.12
C SER A 2 23.56 6.97 -3.54
N GLN A 3 23.47 7.39 -2.28
CA GLN A 3 22.21 7.87 -1.71
C GLN A 3 21.77 9.13 -2.49
N LYS A 4 20.60 9.06 -3.13
CA LYS A 4 19.94 10.22 -3.73
C LYS A 4 18.94 10.74 -2.69
N ALA A 5 19.17 11.94 -2.18
CA ALA A 5 18.28 12.58 -1.22
C ALA A 5 17.40 13.63 -1.92
N TYR A 6 16.14 13.73 -1.50
CA TYR A 6 15.23 14.78 -1.94
C TYR A 6 14.38 15.25 -0.76
N SER A 7 14.02 16.52 -0.76
CA SER A 7 13.15 17.09 0.27
C SER A 7 11.72 16.61 0.09
N VAL A 8 11.12 16.12 1.17
CA VAL A 8 9.70 15.78 1.25
C VAL A 8 9.00 16.90 2.01
N ALA A 9 8.15 17.67 1.32
CA ALA A 9 7.39 18.77 1.93
C ALA A 9 6.04 18.32 2.52
N LEU A 10 5.51 17.19 2.02
CA LEU A 10 4.21 16.67 2.38
C LEU A 10 4.23 15.15 2.35
N MET A 11 3.64 14.54 3.37
CA MET A 11 3.23 13.15 3.37
C MET A 11 1.74 13.09 3.68
N SER A 12 1.05 12.06 3.23
CA SER A 12 -0.37 11.92 3.49
C SER A 12 -0.80 10.48 3.71
N CYS A 13 -1.82 10.27 4.52
CA CYS A 13 -2.57 9.01 4.49
C CYS A 13 -3.43 8.96 3.22
N ILE A 14 -3.82 7.77 2.79
CA ILE A 14 -4.80 7.59 1.70
C ILE A 14 -6.15 7.11 2.23
N GLU A 15 -7.20 7.43 1.48
CA GLU A 15 -8.59 7.05 1.80
C GLU A 15 -8.79 5.53 1.83
N ALA A 16 -8.13 4.81 0.92
CA ALA A 16 -8.27 3.36 0.80
C ALA A 16 -7.85 2.61 2.07
N ASP A 17 -6.78 3.07 2.74
CA ASP A 17 -6.37 2.54 4.04
C ASP A 17 -5.58 3.59 4.82
N PRO A 18 -5.98 3.94 6.06
CA PRO A 18 -5.34 4.98 6.87
C PRO A 18 -3.91 4.63 7.31
N ARG A 19 -3.49 3.37 7.17
CA ARG A 19 -2.14 2.90 7.52
C ARG A 19 -1.13 3.11 6.39
N ILE A 20 -1.61 3.42 5.18
CA ILE A 20 -0.73 3.67 4.03
C ILE A 20 -0.40 5.15 3.96
N LEU A 21 0.90 5.45 4.02
CA LEU A 21 1.44 6.78 3.83
C LEU A 21 2.02 6.93 2.43
N VAL A 22 1.69 8.03 1.77
CA VAL A 22 2.18 8.39 0.45
C VAL A 22 2.90 9.73 0.49
N VAL A 23 3.92 9.83 -0.36
CA VAL A 23 4.63 11.08 -0.65
C VAL A 23 4.41 11.39 -2.13
N PRO A 24 3.88 12.57 -2.50
CA PRO A 24 3.77 12.95 -3.89
C PRO A 24 5.17 13.14 -4.49
N VAL A 25 5.43 12.47 -5.60
CA VAL A 25 6.70 12.55 -6.34
C VAL A 25 6.39 13.10 -7.73
N GLY A 26 6.95 14.26 -8.06
CA GLY A 26 6.83 14.83 -9.40
C GLY A 26 7.68 14.08 -10.43
N ALA A 27 7.36 14.22 -11.72
CA ALA A 27 8.06 13.49 -12.81
C ALA A 27 9.60 13.66 -12.79
N LYS A 28 10.09 14.87 -12.51
CA LYS A 28 11.54 15.13 -12.37
C LYS A 28 12.16 14.34 -11.22
N GLN A 29 11.50 14.28 -10.07
CA GLN A 29 11.97 13.53 -8.91
C GLN A 29 11.92 12.02 -9.18
N ALA A 30 10.87 11.52 -9.82
CA ALA A 30 10.74 10.12 -10.20
C ALA A 30 11.90 9.67 -11.12
N ASN A 31 12.25 10.50 -12.11
CA ASN A 31 13.39 10.25 -13.00
C ASN A 31 14.72 10.19 -12.23
N VAL A 32 14.92 11.10 -11.27
CA VAL A 32 16.12 11.09 -10.41
C VAL A 32 16.17 9.83 -9.55
N LEU A 33 15.03 9.42 -8.98
CA LEU A 33 14.94 8.22 -8.15
C LEU A 33 15.18 6.93 -8.95
N GLY A 34 14.93 6.95 -10.27
CA GLY A 34 15.13 5.80 -11.15
C GLY A 34 14.20 4.62 -10.81
N GLY A 35 13.09 4.91 -10.14
CA GLY A 35 12.08 3.91 -9.78
C GLY A 35 11.23 3.53 -10.99
N LYS A 36 10.77 2.28 -11.01
CA LYS A 36 9.75 1.84 -11.96
C LYS A 36 8.39 2.38 -11.51
N ILE A 37 7.68 3.02 -12.43
CA ILE A 37 6.32 3.50 -12.21
C ILE A 37 5.35 2.37 -12.53
N TYR A 38 4.39 2.13 -11.65
CA TYR A 38 3.32 1.16 -11.83
C TYR A 38 1.99 1.90 -11.84
N ASN A 39 1.18 1.64 -12.86
CA ASN A 39 -0.19 2.15 -12.90
C ASN A 39 -1.07 1.33 -11.95
N LEU A 40 -2.12 1.96 -11.41
CA LEU A 40 -3.16 1.22 -10.70
C LEU A 40 -3.92 0.33 -11.68
N ALA A 41 -4.37 -0.83 -11.22
CA ALA A 41 -5.19 -1.73 -12.02
C ALA A 41 -6.54 -1.09 -12.34
N GLU A 42 -6.87 -0.91 -13.61
CA GLU A 42 -8.16 -0.31 -14.02
C GLU A 42 -9.34 -1.22 -13.64
N ASN A 43 -9.15 -2.53 -13.74
CA ASN A 43 -10.15 -3.55 -13.43
C ASN A 43 -9.58 -4.56 -12.43
N PRO A 44 -9.46 -4.21 -11.13
CA PRO A 44 -8.74 -5.02 -10.14
C PRO A 44 -9.34 -6.41 -9.92
N PHE A 45 -10.62 -6.61 -10.29
CA PHE A 45 -11.34 -7.87 -10.12
C PHE A 45 -11.51 -8.67 -11.42
N LYS A 46 -10.91 -8.23 -12.53
CA LYS A 46 -10.99 -8.93 -13.83
C LYS A 46 -10.52 -10.38 -13.73
N PHE A 47 -9.52 -10.62 -12.89
CA PHE A 47 -9.01 -11.95 -12.55
C PHE A 47 -8.93 -12.06 -11.04
N GLN A 48 -9.41 -13.17 -10.47
CA GLN A 48 -9.28 -13.47 -9.04
C GLN A 48 -7.89 -14.05 -8.71
N GLN A 49 -6.86 -13.56 -9.40
CA GLN A 49 -5.47 -13.98 -9.25
C GLN A 49 -4.56 -12.76 -9.25
N ALA A 50 -3.54 -12.78 -8.41
CA ALA A 50 -2.57 -11.72 -8.26
C ALA A 50 -1.15 -12.28 -8.09
N VAL A 51 -0.16 -11.41 -8.31
CA VAL A 51 1.24 -11.65 -8.00
C VAL A 51 1.61 -10.82 -6.78
N LEU A 52 2.08 -11.44 -5.72
CA LEU A 52 2.59 -10.76 -4.54
C LEU A 52 4.10 -10.65 -4.64
N VAL A 53 4.61 -9.49 -4.24
CA VAL A 53 6.04 -9.20 -4.18
C VAL A 53 6.38 -8.72 -2.78
N GLY A 54 7.26 -9.48 -2.11
CA GLY A 54 7.69 -9.21 -0.75
C GLY A 54 8.49 -7.92 -0.63
N ALA A 55 8.11 -7.04 0.30
CA ALA A 55 8.77 -5.76 0.52
C ALA A 55 10.13 -5.89 1.21
N GLN A 56 10.32 -6.91 2.04
CA GLN A 56 11.52 -7.08 2.89
C GLN A 56 12.32 -8.35 2.60
N ASN A 57 11.65 -9.44 2.21
CA ASN A 57 12.22 -10.80 2.24
C ASN A 57 12.52 -11.38 0.83
N GLY A 58 12.51 -10.55 -0.20
CA GLY A 58 12.97 -10.92 -1.56
C GLY A 58 12.21 -12.07 -2.22
N TYR A 59 10.96 -12.33 -1.79
CA TYR A 59 10.13 -13.39 -2.34
C TYR A 59 9.07 -12.82 -3.29
N TYR A 60 8.57 -13.67 -4.18
CA TYR A 60 7.38 -13.38 -4.96
C TYR A 60 6.63 -14.68 -5.28
N GLY A 61 5.35 -14.56 -5.58
CA GLY A 61 4.50 -15.72 -5.85
C GLY A 61 3.10 -15.31 -6.25
N GLU A 62 2.35 -16.28 -6.74
CA GLU A 62 0.98 -16.05 -7.18
C GLU A 62 -0.01 -16.45 -6.11
N ALA A 63 -1.15 -15.78 -6.06
CA ALA A 63 -2.24 -16.09 -5.15
C ALA A 63 -3.58 -15.87 -5.82
N GLU A 64 -4.57 -16.67 -5.43
CA GLU A 64 -5.96 -16.32 -5.64
C GLU A 64 -6.48 -15.47 -4.49
N PHE A 65 -7.53 -14.72 -4.74
CA PHE A 65 -8.18 -13.92 -3.71
C PHE A 65 -9.68 -13.90 -3.91
N LYS A 66 -10.41 -13.67 -2.81
CA LYS A 66 -11.86 -13.49 -2.81
C LYS A 66 -12.21 -12.10 -2.32
N LEU A 67 -13.34 -11.58 -2.79
CA LEU A 67 -13.94 -10.37 -2.24
C LEU A 67 -14.27 -10.60 -0.76
N ASP A 68 -14.03 -9.59 0.07
CA ASP A 68 -14.57 -9.54 1.43
C ASP A 68 -15.89 -8.76 1.40
N PRO A 69 -17.06 -9.42 1.53
CA PRO A 69 -18.36 -8.74 1.49
C PRO A 69 -18.56 -7.74 2.62
N GLN A 70 -17.84 -7.90 3.74
CA GLN A 70 -17.91 -6.99 4.87
C GLN A 70 -16.98 -5.78 4.70
N ASN A 71 -15.98 -5.89 3.84
CA ASN A 71 -14.96 -4.86 3.63
C ASN A 71 -14.65 -4.73 2.13
N PRO A 72 -15.48 -4.02 1.36
CA PRO A 72 -15.45 -3.99 -0.12
C PRO A 72 -14.19 -3.34 -0.73
N ASP A 73 -13.36 -2.71 0.10
CA ASP A 73 -12.05 -2.18 -0.29
C ASP A 73 -10.91 -3.17 -0.05
N TYR A 74 -11.22 -4.38 0.44
CA TYR A 74 -10.26 -5.42 0.74
C TYR A 74 -10.59 -6.71 0.00
N VAL A 75 -9.55 -7.48 -0.26
CA VAL A 75 -9.67 -8.87 -0.72
C VAL A 75 -8.94 -9.79 0.25
N LYS A 76 -9.50 -10.97 0.44
CA LYS A 76 -8.89 -12.03 1.24
C LYS A 76 -8.06 -12.94 0.35
N MET A 77 -6.78 -13.06 0.66
CA MET A 77 -5.84 -13.92 -0.07
C MET A 77 -6.04 -15.39 0.32
N GLU A 78 -6.19 -16.25 -0.68
CA GLU A 78 -6.41 -17.67 -0.49
C GLU A 78 -5.08 -18.41 -0.32
N LYS A 79 -4.82 -18.91 0.90
CA LYS A 79 -3.54 -19.54 1.25
C LYS A 79 -3.23 -20.81 0.45
N GLN A 80 -4.26 -21.47 -0.08
CA GLN A 80 -4.15 -22.75 -0.79
C GLN A 80 -3.79 -22.58 -2.28
N ALA A 81 -3.90 -21.36 -2.82
CA ALA A 81 -3.60 -21.05 -4.21
C ALA A 81 -2.16 -20.52 -4.43
N PHE A 82 -1.31 -20.59 -3.39
CA PHE A 82 0.04 -20.07 -3.48
C PHE A 82 0.96 -20.97 -4.30
N ARG A 83 1.14 -20.63 -5.58
CA ARG A 83 2.19 -21.22 -6.42
C ARG A 83 3.51 -20.52 -6.09
N LYS A 84 4.34 -21.19 -5.27
CA LYS A 84 5.69 -20.71 -4.93
C LYS A 84 6.54 -20.67 -6.19
N LEU A 85 6.98 -19.48 -6.60
CA LEU A 85 7.95 -19.31 -7.67
C LEU A 85 9.37 -19.14 -7.11
N PHE A 86 9.53 -18.46 -5.96
CA PHE A 86 10.83 -18.29 -5.30
C PHE A 86 10.69 -17.95 -3.78
N GLY A 87 11.52 -18.57 -2.93
CA GLY A 87 11.58 -18.29 -1.48
C GLY A 87 10.46 -18.91 -0.60
N LYS A 88 10.56 -18.73 0.72
CA LYS A 88 9.48 -19.07 1.67
C LYS A 88 8.39 -18.00 1.56
N PHE A 89 7.43 -18.24 0.67
CA PHE A 89 6.30 -17.34 0.45
C PHE A 89 5.44 -17.19 1.71
N SER A 90 5.48 -16.00 2.31
CA SER A 90 4.82 -15.67 3.57
C SER A 90 4.33 -14.22 3.52
N PRO A 91 3.14 -13.97 2.92
CA PRO A 91 2.53 -12.65 2.84
C PRO A 91 2.55 -11.92 4.18
N SER A 92 2.82 -10.62 4.13
CA SER A 92 3.02 -9.76 5.29
C SER A 92 2.62 -8.32 4.97
N ARG A 93 2.46 -7.52 6.02
CA ARG A 93 2.11 -6.10 5.89
C ARG A 93 3.14 -5.36 5.02
N GLY A 94 2.65 -4.61 4.05
CA GLY A 94 3.45 -3.78 3.14
C GLY A 94 3.87 -4.48 1.85
N ASP A 95 3.60 -5.78 1.70
CA ASP A 95 3.88 -6.48 0.44
C ASP A 95 3.00 -5.94 -0.69
N LEU A 96 3.57 -5.80 -1.88
CA LEU A 96 2.89 -5.24 -3.03
C LEU A 96 2.12 -6.34 -3.76
N VAL A 97 0.91 -6.03 -4.21
CA VAL A 97 0.04 -6.95 -4.92
C VAL A 97 -0.21 -6.40 -6.32
N PHE A 98 0.14 -7.19 -7.33
CA PHE A 98 0.00 -6.84 -8.74
C PHE A 98 -1.05 -7.69 -9.42
N SER A 99 -1.74 -7.12 -10.40
CA SER A 99 -2.56 -7.90 -11.33
C SER A 99 -1.66 -8.80 -12.20
N LYS A 100 -2.25 -9.81 -12.84
CA LYS A 100 -1.55 -10.66 -13.83
C LYS A 100 -1.01 -9.89 -15.03
N THR A 101 -1.52 -8.68 -15.28
CA THR A 101 -1.08 -7.76 -16.33
C THR A 101 0.04 -6.81 -15.86
N GLY A 102 0.43 -6.86 -14.59
CA GLY A 102 1.56 -6.10 -14.04
C GLY A 102 1.20 -4.70 -13.51
N GLU A 103 -0.08 -4.39 -13.37
CA GLU A 103 -0.57 -3.18 -12.72
C GLU A 103 -0.60 -3.36 -11.20
N LEU A 104 -0.42 -2.28 -10.44
CA LEU A 104 -0.55 -2.31 -8.99
C LEU A 104 -2.03 -2.48 -8.62
N LEU A 105 -2.37 -3.63 -8.03
CA LEU A 105 -3.70 -3.92 -7.53
C LEU A 105 -3.88 -3.40 -6.11
N GLY A 106 -2.87 -3.56 -5.26
CA GLY A 106 -3.04 -3.30 -3.85
C GLY A 106 -1.78 -3.47 -2.99
N ILE A 107 -1.97 -3.36 -1.68
CA ILE A 107 -0.93 -3.57 -0.67
C ILE A 107 -1.50 -4.51 0.40
N MET A 108 -0.71 -5.51 0.79
CA MET A 108 -1.04 -6.37 1.91
C MET A 108 -1.06 -5.57 3.20
N VAL A 109 -2.15 -5.68 3.97
CA VAL A 109 -2.31 -4.98 5.25
C VAL A 109 -2.00 -5.87 6.44
N ASN A 110 -2.11 -7.18 6.24
CA ASN A 110 -1.65 -8.24 7.12
C ASN A 110 -1.32 -9.50 6.29
N ASP A 111 -1.25 -10.68 6.89
CA ASP A 111 -0.88 -11.94 6.22
C ASP A 111 -2.01 -12.54 5.36
N THR A 112 -3.22 -11.98 5.43
CA THR A 112 -4.43 -12.57 4.82
C THR A 112 -5.23 -11.58 3.98
N HIS A 113 -5.06 -10.27 4.17
CA HIS A 113 -5.86 -9.25 3.50
C HIS A 113 -4.99 -8.26 2.74
N CYS A 114 -5.46 -7.90 1.56
CA CYS A 114 -4.92 -6.85 0.72
C CYS A 114 -5.96 -5.74 0.61
N VAL A 115 -5.55 -4.48 0.83
CA VAL A 115 -6.38 -3.35 0.40
C VAL A 115 -6.24 -3.16 -1.10
N VAL A 116 -7.35 -2.95 -1.80
CA VAL A 116 -7.40 -2.71 -3.24
C VAL A 116 -7.30 -1.22 -3.52
N LEU A 117 -6.29 -0.81 -4.29
CA LEU A 117 -6.04 0.58 -4.63
C LEU A 117 -6.76 0.97 -5.93
N LYS A 118 -7.97 1.51 -5.81
CA LYS A 118 -8.77 2.04 -6.94
C LYS A 118 -8.34 3.46 -7.33
N SER A 119 -7.85 4.24 -6.37
CA SER A 119 -7.35 5.61 -6.57
C SER A 119 -6.43 6.02 -5.41
N ILE A 120 -5.57 7.03 -5.63
CA ILE A 120 -4.74 7.64 -4.58
C ILE A 120 -5.36 8.96 -4.16
N LYS A 121 -6.43 8.90 -3.36
CA LYS A 121 -7.03 10.07 -2.71
C LYS A 121 -6.41 10.26 -1.33
N THR A 122 -5.84 11.43 -1.09
CA THR A 122 -5.17 11.76 0.18
C THR A 122 -6.16 12.29 1.22
N THR A 123 -6.04 11.85 2.47
CA THR A 123 -6.86 12.32 3.59
C THR A 123 -6.04 13.20 4.52
N THR A 124 -5.40 12.60 5.52
CA THR A 124 -4.60 13.30 6.52
C THR A 124 -3.27 13.72 5.95
N LYS A 125 -2.87 14.96 6.22
CA LYS A 125 -1.66 15.57 5.69
C LYS A 125 -0.67 15.87 6.80
N PHE A 126 0.59 15.53 6.58
CA PHE A 126 1.73 15.85 7.43
C PHE A 126 2.63 16.77 6.62
N LYS A 127 2.65 18.06 6.95
CA LYS A 127 3.57 19.00 6.31
C LYS A 127 4.91 19.00 7.03
N PHE A 128 5.98 19.08 6.25
CA PHE A 128 7.34 19.18 6.74
C PHE A 128 7.99 20.46 6.22
N GLY A 129 9.00 20.94 6.93
CA GLY A 129 9.72 22.16 6.62
C GLY A 129 9.86 23.07 7.84
N ASN A 130 10.18 24.34 7.61
CA ASN A 130 10.59 25.25 8.69
C ASN A 130 9.42 25.88 9.45
N ASN A 131 8.19 25.84 8.90
CA ASN A 131 6.99 26.39 9.52
C ASN A 131 5.98 25.28 9.86
N VAL A 132 6.25 24.55 10.95
CA VAL A 132 5.39 23.46 11.46
C VAL A 132 4.65 23.81 12.75
N LEU A 133 4.88 25.00 13.31
CA LEU A 133 4.29 25.41 14.61
C LEU A 133 2.75 25.49 14.58
N SER A 134 2.15 25.74 13.42
CA SER A 134 0.69 25.75 13.23
C SER A 134 0.07 24.39 12.89
N GLU A 135 0.88 23.34 12.66
CA GLU A 135 0.39 22.08 12.08
C GLU A 135 -0.25 21.14 13.10
N GLN A 136 -0.26 21.48 14.40
CA GLN A 136 -0.87 20.67 15.47
C GLN A 136 -0.57 19.16 15.34
N THR A 137 0.66 18.80 14.97
CA THR A 137 1.03 17.44 14.56
C THR A 137 0.64 16.37 15.58
N GLY A 138 0.71 16.69 16.88
CA GLY A 138 0.27 15.79 17.95
C GLY A 138 -1.23 15.45 17.86
N GLY A 139 -2.08 16.44 17.58
CA GLY A 139 -3.52 16.22 17.37
C GLY A 139 -3.82 15.41 16.11
N ILE A 140 -3.09 15.68 15.03
CA ILE A 140 -3.17 14.90 13.79
C ILE A 140 -2.81 13.43 14.04
N MET A 141 -1.68 13.18 14.73
CA MET A 141 -1.23 11.83 15.06
C MET A 141 -2.20 11.11 16.00
N ALA A 142 -2.77 11.81 16.99
CA ALA A 142 -3.77 11.24 17.89
C ALA A 142 -5.05 10.83 17.13
N SER A 143 -5.52 11.68 16.22
CA SER A 143 -6.65 11.36 15.34
C SER A 143 -6.36 10.16 14.45
N GLN A 144 -5.16 10.08 13.85
CA GLN A 144 -4.78 8.90 13.05
C GLN A 144 -4.70 7.63 13.87
N LYS A 145 -4.15 7.70 15.10
CA LYS A 145 -4.13 6.55 16.01
C LYS A 145 -5.54 6.06 16.32
N PHE A 146 -6.47 6.98 16.56
CA PHE A 146 -7.87 6.62 16.80
C PHE A 146 -8.50 5.90 15.58
N ILE A 147 -8.30 6.45 14.37
CA ILE A 147 -8.80 5.85 13.13
C ILE A 147 -8.22 4.44 12.92
N MET A 148 -6.91 4.26 13.08
CA MET A 148 -6.27 2.96 12.96
C MET A 148 -6.82 1.94 13.96
N ASN A 149 -7.09 2.36 15.20
CA ASN A 149 -7.66 1.50 16.24
C ASN A 149 -9.14 1.16 16.01
N SER A 150 -9.85 1.94 15.19
CA SER A 150 -11.25 1.68 14.82
C SER A 150 -11.42 0.70 13.65
N LEU A 151 -10.32 0.25 13.03
CA LEU A 151 -10.39 -0.75 11.96
C LEU A 151 -10.98 -2.07 12.49
N PRO A 152 -11.71 -2.83 11.67
CA PRO A 152 -12.16 -4.17 12.03
C PRO A 152 -11.01 -5.04 12.54
N ILE A 153 -11.26 -5.84 13.58
CA ILE A 153 -10.22 -6.59 14.30
C ILE A 153 -9.42 -7.53 13.39
N HIS A 154 -10.05 -8.12 12.38
CA HIS A 154 -9.41 -9.02 11.43
C HIS A 154 -8.54 -8.30 10.39
N LEU A 155 -8.68 -6.97 10.29
CA LEU A 155 -7.85 -6.10 9.46
C LEU A 155 -6.70 -5.46 10.25
N GLN A 156 -6.69 -5.48 11.58
CA GLN A 156 -5.66 -4.83 12.41
C GLN A 156 -4.26 -5.48 12.29
#